data_AF-L2GJT8-F1
#
_entry.id   AF-L2GJT8-F1
#
_cell.length_a   1.000
_cell.length_b   1.000
_cell.length_c   1.000
_cell.angle_alpha   90.00
_cell.angle_beta   90.00
_cell.angle_gamma   90.00
#
_symmetry.space_group_name_H-M   'P 1'
#
loop_
_entity.id
_entity.type
_entity.pdbx_description
1 polymer ?
#
loop_
_entity_poly.entity_id
_entity_poly.type
_entity_poly.pdbx_seq_one_letter_code
_entity_poly.pdbx_strand_id
1 'polypeptide(L)'
;MYSTHLLNYDRLKKLIKPNFTDQQEEVFRNSLDSDILKVFAFINDTHIAILSSIEEHDSTEARTDHHKDTIYSFIDFIRTNIKYLKKILQRHDKYTGYSIMDEYKGKIKEKKLEIRNLTKLLTTLNSAETQMPSHYLVPSECLVSFKMNLLKHLKLTNESLEDSCVNTVYLDNEDFDLYLSTLDNKPDAFQVRLRWYGLNSSEIFCEMGDRTVKIPERLILDFLNGKDIWNDLNKIDTKGSNLLNATGNTHISSGNAVNSEADYREIRDKIKGYRLKPVLRTFFRRCTFEDLESNANKGVRIVMDSNVVMIKETGGEYPLRFWRRDGSWPFRNLAQSEVTRFPHTVVEVKVPRERLETGQLAWLEHFLAESRIERVDSFNKFVHGCAILYPTVTNVLPHWLPQISTPNGGNPDVVKRSADADVLIYDSDISYDTSPVSDGRSRIAIPVRVEPKAFFANERTFLSWVQFAIFLGGIGTAMIGLGNAQAYICGVMMIGVAGIFAFYSLYLFHYRALRIRVKDPGPYDDMIGPMVLVGIFIFVMVVSFIFRFPIKKTGLKAH
;
A
#
# COMPACT_ATOMS: atom_id res chain seq x y z
N MET A 1 24.40 -17.00 2.71
CA MET A 1 23.79 -18.17 3.37
C MET A 1 23.19 -19.17 2.37
N TYR A 2 22.53 -18.73 1.29
CA TYR A 2 21.73 -19.61 0.44
C TYR A 2 22.39 -20.14 -0.85
N SER A 3 23.69 -19.90 -1.08
CA SER A 3 24.35 -20.21 -2.36
C SER A 3 24.38 -21.70 -2.71
N THR A 4 24.38 -22.58 -1.71
CA THR A 4 24.40 -24.04 -1.87
C THR A 4 23.05 -24.63 -2.29
N HIS A 5 21.96 -23.89 -2.09
CA HIS A 5 20.58 -24.32 -2.39
C HIS A 5 20.00 -23.65 -3.64
N LEU A 6 20.84 -22.96 -4.42
CA LEU A 6 20.42 -22.42 -5.71
C LEU A 6 20.25 -23.53 -6.75
N LEU A 7 19.24 -23.40 -7.60
CA LEU A 7 19.06 -24.25 -8.77
C LEU A 7 20.34 -24.22 -9.62
N ASN A 8 20.91 -25.40 -9.88
CA ASN A 8 22.18 -25.53 -10.59
C ASN A 8 21.99 -25.33 -12.10
N TYR A 9 21.79 -24.07 -12.49
CA TYR A 9 21.49 -23.67 -13.85
C TYR A 9 22.55 -24.14 -14.85
N ASP A 10 23.84 -24.06 -14.50
CA ASP A 10 24.93 -24.44 -15.41
C ASP A 10 24.98 -25.94 -15.66
N ARG A 11 24.67 -26.77 -14.66
CA ARG A 11 24.54 -28.22 -14.83
C ARG A 11 23.36 -28.56 -15.75
N LEU A 12 22.19 -28.00 -15.49
CA LEU A 12 20.98 -28.24 -16.29
C LEU A 12 21.15 -27.74 -17.73
N LYS A 13 21.84 -26.61 -17.91
CA LYS A 13 22.13 -26.06 -19.24
C LYS A 13 23.03 -26.98 -20.08
N LYS A 14 23.98 -27.69 -19.46
CA LYS A 14 24.86 -28.65 -20.16
C LYS A 14 24.12 -29.90 -20.66
N LEU A 15 22.99 -30.23 -20.04
CA LEU A 15 22.16 -31.36 -20.44
C LEU A 15 21.39 -31.05 -21.74
N ILE A 16 21.06 -29.78 -22.00
CA ILE A 16 20.34 -29.34 -23.20
C ILE A 16 21.31 -29.29 -24.40
N LYS A 17 21.17 -30.23 -25.35
CA LYS A 17 21.99 -30.35 -26.57
C LYS A 17 21.13 -30.31 -27.84
N PRO A 18 21.69 -29.88 -28.99
CA PRO A 18 21.00 -30.01 -30.29
C PRO A 18 20.83 -31.50 -30.64
N ASN A 19 19.65 -31.87 -31.18
CA ASN A 19 19.17 -33.25 -31.42
C ASN A 19 18.81 -34.03 -30.14
N PHE A 20 17.86 -33.49 -29.37
CA PHE A 20 17.36 -34.06 -28.13
C PHE A 20 16.56 -35.34 -28.37
N THR A 21 16.89 -36.43 -27.66
CA THR A 21 16.17 -37.72 -27.75
C THR A 21 15.22 -37.92 -26.56
N ASP A 22 14.23 -38.82 -26.69
CA ASP A 22 13.28 -39.13 -25.61
C ASP A 22 13.98 -39.62 -24.32
N GLN A 23 15.06 -40.38 -24.44
CA GLN A 23 15.87 -40.80 -23.28
C GLN A 23 16.57 -39.61 -22.59
N GLN A 24 16.97 -38.58 -23.35
CA GLN A 24 17.58 -37.37 -22.78
C GLN A 24 16.55 -36.46 -22.12
N GLU A 25 15.32 -36.43 -22.65
CA GLU A 25 14.16 -35.77 -22.03
C GLU A 25 13.87 -36.36 -20.65
N GLU A 26 13.82 -37.68 -20.54
CA GLU A 26 13.58 -38.37 -19.27
C GLU A 26 14.69 -38.08 -18.24
N VAL A 27 15.95 -38.13 -18.65
CA VAL A 27 17.11 -37.79 -17.79
C VAL A 27 17.07 -36.33 -17.36
N PHE A 28 16.73 -35.40 -18.26
CA PHE A 28 16.63 -33.98 -17.95
C PHE A 28 15.50 -33.71 -16.95
N ARG A 29 14.32 -34.28 -17.17
CA ARG A 29 13.16 -34.18 -16.27
C ARG A 29 13.47 -34.70 -14.89
N ASN A 30 14.05 -35.91 -14.80
CA ASN A 30 14.44 -36.50 -13.52
C ASN A 30 15.45 -35.62 -12.76
N SER A 31 16.43 -35.04 -13.48
CA SER A 31 17.39 -34.11 -12.87
C SER A 31 16.74 -32.78 -12.44
N LEU A 32 15.81 -32.26 -13.22
CA LEU A 32 15.11 -31.01 -12.95
C LEU A 32 14.17 -31.15 -11.76
N ASP A 33 13.38 -32.22 -11.70
CA ASP A 33 12.48 -32.50 -10.58
C ASP A 33 13.25 -32.75 -9.29
N SER A 34 14.39 -33.45 -9.34
CA SER A 34 15.27 -33.61 -8.18
C SER A 34 15.76 -32.26 -7.63
N ASP A 35 16.19 -31.35 -8.51
CA ASP A 35 16.65 -30.02 -8.10
C ASP A 35 15.50 -29.15 -7.57
N ILE A 36 14.33 -29.19 -8.22
CA ILE A 36 13.14 -28.48 -7.77
C ILE A 36 12.70 -28.97 -6.40
N LEU A 37 12.66 -30.29 -6.17
CA LEU A 37 12.30 -30.87 -4.88
C LEU A 37 13.23 -30.40 -3.77
N LYS A 38 14.55 -30.37 -4.02
CA LYS A 38 15.53 -29.87 -3.05
C LYS A 38 15.33 -28.39 -2.73
N VAL A 39 15.15 -27.56 -3.76
CA VAL A 39 14.93 -26.11 -3.59
C VAL A 39 13.62 -25.86 -2.85
N PHE A 40 12.54 -26.57 -3.20
CA PHE A 40 11.23 -26.35 -2.62
C PHE A 40 11.11 -26.88 -1.19
N ALA A 41 11.75 -28.01 -0.88
CA ALA A 41 11.87 -28.49 0.49
C ALA A 41 12.59 -27.46 1.36
N PHE A 42 13.75 -26.97 0.89
CA PHE A 42 14.49 -25.93 1.61
C PHE A 42 13.70 -24.63 1.80
N ILE A 43 12.95 -24.19 0.78
CA ILE A 43 12.06 -23.04 0.89
C ILE A 43 10.99 -23.28 1.96
N ASN A 44 10.30 -24.42 1.95
CA ASN A 44 9.27 -24.72 2.93
C ASN A 44 9.84 -24.78 4.36
N ASP A 45 10.96 -25.46 4.55
CA ASP A 45 11.62 -25.57 5.86
C ASP A 45 12.05 -24.20 6.39
N THR A 46 12.63 -23.36 5.51
CA THR A 46 13.05 -22.00 5.87
C THR A 46 11.84 -21.10 6.16
N HIS A 47 10.76 -21.25 5.42
CA HIS A 47 9.51 -20.51 5.66
C HIS A 47 8.96 -20.84 7.05
N ILE A 48 8.86 -22.14 7.39
CA ILE A 48 8.40 -22.60 8.69
C ILE A 48 9.32 -22.06 9.80
N ALA A 49 10.63 -22.13 9.61
CA ALA A 49 11.59 -21.60 10.58
C ALA A 49 11.46 -20.08 10.79
N ILE A 50 11.20 -19.32 9.72
CA ILE A 50 10.95 -17.88 9.83
C ILE A 50 9.66 -17.63 10.61
N LEU A 51 8.56 -18.32 10.30
CA LEU A 51 7.29 -18.15 11.01
C LEU A 51 7.40 -18.55 12.49
N SER A 52 8.02 -19.69 12.80
CA SER A 52 8.22 -20.11 14.19
C SER A 52 9.11 -19.13 14.95
N SER A 53 10.14 -18.56 14.30
CA SER A 53 10.99 -17.54 14.92
C SER A 53 10.25 -16.24 15.22
N ILE A 54 9.19 -15.93 14.47
CA ILE A 54 8.33 -14.76 14.67
C ILE A 54 7.28 -15.06 15.75
N GLU A 55 6.75 -16.28 15.84
CA GLU A 55 5.76 -16.69 16.85
C GLU A 55 6.36 -16.91 18.24
N GLU A 56 7.60 -17.41 18.35
CA GLU A 56 8.24 -17.70 19.65
C GLU A 56 8.80 -16.46 20.37
N HIS A 57 8.96 -15.32 19.71
CA HIS A 57 9.76 -14.19 20.23
C HIS A 57 9.11 -12.82 20.03
N ASP A 58 8.25 -12.43 20.97
CA ASP A 58 7.44 -11.20 20.91
C ASP A 58 7.96 -10.04 21.79
N SER A 59 9.28 -9.83 21.94
CA SER A 59 9.74 -8.84 22.95
C SER A 59 11.07 -8.10 22.78
N THR A 60 11.80 -8.18 21.66
CA THR A 60 13.04 -7.36 21.50
C THR A 60 13.30 -6.84 20.07
N GLU A 61 13.49 -5.52 19.95
CA GLU A 61 13.62 -4.77 18.68
C GLU A 61 14.84 -5.18 17.83
N ALA A 62 16.00 -5.47 18.43
CA ALA A 62 17.21 -5.88 17.70
C ALA A 62 17.04 -7.19 16.91
N ARG A 63 16.04 -8.00 17.27
CA ARG A 63 15.71 -9.25 16.56
C ARG A 63 14.72 -9.02 15.44
N THR A 64 13.87 -8.00 15.53
CA THR A 64 12.88 -7.66 14.48
C THR A 64 13.56 -7.19 13.19
N ASP A 65 14.61 -6.38 13.28
CA ASP A 65 15.39 -5.99 12.10
C ASP A 65 16.15 -7.17 11.50
N HIS A 66 16.67 -8.07 12.34
CA HIS A 66 17.26 -9.32 11.89
C HIS A 66 16.24 -10.21 11.16
N HIS A 67 14.99 -10.30 11.66
CA HIS A 67 13.91 -11.01 10.97
C HIS A 67 13.54 -10.33 9.65
N LYS A 68 13.51 -8.99 9.57
CA LYS A 68 13.27 -8.24 8.33
C LYS A 68 14.36 -8.54 7.29
N ASP A 69 15.64 -8.44 7.64
CA ASP A 69 16.77 -8.75 6.76
C ASP A 69 16.77 -10.21 6.30
N THR A 70 16.39 -11.12 7.21
CA THR A 70 16.21 -12.55 6.90
C THR A 70 15.07 -12.75 5.89
N ILE A 71 13.93 -12.09 6.07
CA ILE A 71 12.80 -12.14 5.14
C ILE A 71 13.19 -11.55 3.77
N TYR A 72 13.89 -10.41 3.73
CA TYR A 72 14.34 -9.79 2.48
C TYR A 72 15.30 -10.71 1.70
N SER A 73 16.32 -11.25 2.36
CA SER A 73 17.27 -12.15 1.74
C SER A 73 16.62 -13.47 1.29
N PHE A 74 15.63 -13.97 2.02
CA PHE A 74 14.83 -15.13 1.65
C PHE A 74 13.94 -14.86 0.43
N ILE A 75 13.25 -13.72 0.37
CA ILE A 75 12.46 -13.31 -0.80
C ILE A 75 13.36 -13.23 -2.05
N ASP A 76 14.56 -12.66 -1.94
CA ASP A 76 15.49 -12.55 -3.05
C ASP A 76 16.00 -13.92 -3.53
N PHE A 77 16.24 -14.85 -2.58
CA PHE A 77 16.57 -16.23 -2.89
C PHE A 77 15.45 -16.94 -3.69
N ILE A 78 14.19 -16.81 -3.27
CA ILE A 78 13.06 -17.41 -4.00
C ILE A 78 12.93 -16.79 -5.40
N ARG A 79 13.04 -15.46 -5.51
CA ARG A 79 12.98 -14.74 -6.80
C ARG A 79 14.08 -15.22 -7.75
N THR A 80 15.29 -15.39 -7.25
CA THR A 80 16.44 -15.85 -8.04
C THR A 80 16.24 -17.28 -8.55
N ASN A 81 15.75 -18.19 -7.71
CA ASN A 81 15.45 -19.57 -8.13
C ASN A 81 14.33 -19.64 -9.16
N ILE A 82 13.23 -18.88 -8.97
CA ILE A 82 12.15 -18.80 -9.96
C ILE A 82 12.67 -18.24 -11.30
N LYS A 83 13.56 -17.26 -11.26
CA LYS A 83 14.21 -16.70 -12.46
C LYS A 83 15.05 -17.75 -13.18
N TYR A 84 15.85 -18.53 -12.47
CA TYR A 84 16.65 -19.61 -13.07
C TYR A 84 15.78 -20.74 -13.62
N LEU A 85 14.74 -21.15 -12.89
CA LEU A 85 13.79 -22.15 -13.34
C LEU A 85 13.07 -21.70 -14.62
N LYS A 86 12.58 -20.46 -14.66
CA LYS A 86 11.94 -19.92 -15.87
C LYS A 86 12.91 -19.87 -17.05
N LYS A 87 14.16 -19.43 -16.81
CA LYS A 87 15.19 -19.37 -17.86
C LYS A 87 15.56 -20.74 -18.41
N ILE A 88 15.64 -21.78 -17.58
CA ILE A 88 15.98 -23.13 -18.04
C ILE A 88 14.82 -23.76 -18.81
N LEU A 89 13.57 -23.59 -18.35
CA LEU A 89 12.38 -24.06 -19.06
C LEU A 89 12.23 -23.39 -20.43
N GLN A 90 12.38 -22.05 -20.49
CA GLN A 90 12.37 -21.31 -21.76
C GLN A 90 13.46 -21.75 -22.73
N ARG A 91 14.64 -22.10 -22.19
CA ARG A 91 15.75 -22.60 -23.00
C ARG A 91 15.43 -24.00 -23.51
N HIS A 92 14.93 -24.88 -22.66
CA HIS A 92 14.52 -26.23 -23.03
C HIS A 92 13.54 -26.21 -24.20
N ASP A 93 12.39 -25.55 -24.03
CA ASP A 93 11.32 -25.51 -25.05
C ASP A 93 11.80 -24.93 -26.39
N LYS A 94 12.76 -24.00 -26.35
CA LYS A 94 13.34 -23.39 -27.56
C LYS A 94 14.26 -24.35 -28.34
N TYR A 95 14.99 -25.24 -27.67
CA TYR A 95 16.04 -26.05 -28.28
C TYR A 95 15.64 -27.52 -28.49
N THR A 96 14.66 -28.03 -27.77
CA THR A 96 14.28 -29.46 -27.80
C THR A 96 12.97 -29.73 -28.54
N GLY A 97 12.11 -28.71 -28.73
CA GLY A 97 10.80 -28.85 -29.39
C GLY A 97 9.70 -29.44 -28.51
N TYR A 98 10.01 -29.88 -27.28
CA TYR A 98 9.04 -30.30 -26.26
C TYR A 98 8.56 -29.07 -25.47
N SER A 99 7.27 -29.02 -25.10
CA SER A 99 6.73 -27.96 -24.23
C SER A 99 6.60 -28.47 -22.80
N ILE A 100 7.49 -28.04 -21.91
CA ILE A 100 7.44 -28.43 -20.49
C ILE A 100 7.04 -27.26 -19.60
N MET A 101 7.06 -26.03 -20.11
CA MET A 101 6.74 -24.84 -19.31
C MET A 101 5.34 -24.84 -18.70
N ASP A 102 4.34 -25.38 -19.41
CA ASP A 102 2.96 -25.39 -18.92
C ASP A 102 2.77 -26.32 -17.71
N GLU A 103 3.53 -27.41 -17.63
CA GLU A 103 3.51 -28.36 -16.51
C GLU A 103 4.08 -27.73 -15.23
N TYR A 104 5.17 -26.97 -15.34
CA TYR A 104 5.83 -26.31 -14.20
C TYR A 104 5.21 -24.96 -13.84
N LYS A 105 4.27 -24.45 -14.64
CA LYS A 105 3.60 -23.16 -14.42
C LYS A 105 2.83 -23.10 -13.10
N GLY A 106 2.17 -24.21 -12.72
CA GLY A 106 1.46 -24.34 -11.45
C GLY A 106 2.40 -24.16 -10.26
N LYS A 107 3.50 -24.92 -10.25
CA LYS A 107 4.58 -24.87 -9.24
C LYS A 107 5.19 -23.47 -9.11
N ILE A 108 5.42 -22.77 -10.23
CA ILE A 108 5.92 -21.38 -10.21
C ILE A 108 4.89 -20.41 -9.63
N LYS A 109 3.59 -20.59 -9.94
CA LYS A 109 2.51 -19.73 -9.45
C LYS A 109 2.36 -19.84 -7.93
N GLU A 110 2.49 -21.05 -7.39
CA GLU A 110 2.49 -21.32 -5.95
C GLU A 110 3.62 -20.55 -5.24
N LYS A 111 4.87 -20.67 -5.71
CA LYS A 111 6.01 -19.96 -5.10
C LYS A 111 5.94 -18.44 -5.26
N LYS A 112 5.28 -17.93 -6.31
CA LYS A 112 4.95 -16.49 -6.41
C LYS A 112 3.92 -16.04 -5.37
N LEU A 113 2.94 -16.89 -5.04
CA LEU A 113 1.97 -16.61 -3.98
C LEU A 113 2.68 -16.53 -2.62
N GLU A 114 3.66 -17.40 -2.39
CA GLU A 114 4.50 -17.40 -1.20
C GLU A 114 5.30 -16.10 -1.05
N ILE A 115 5.95 -15.63 -2.13
CA ILE A 115 6.59 -14.29 -2.14
C ILE A 115 5.60 -13.20 -1.77
N ARG A 116 4.37 -13.26 -2.30
CA ARG A 116 3.33 -12.27 -2.00
C ARG A 116 2.92 -12.32 -0.53
N ASN A 117 2.82 -13.51 0.06
CA ASN A 117 2.51 -13.68 1.48
C ASN A 117 3.64 -13.13 2.37
N LEU A 118 4.90 -13.43 2.05
CA LEU A 118 6.07 -12.89 2.77
C LEU A 118 6.19 -11.37 2.62
N THR A 119 5.91 -10.83 1.43
CA THR A 119 5.87 -9.38 1.20
C THR A 119 4.75 -8.75 2.01
N LYS A 120 3.59 -9.42 2.11
CA LYS A 120 2.48 -8.96 2.94
C LYS A 120 2.84 -8.99 4.43
N LEU A 121 3.52 -10.03 4.89
CA LEU A 121 4.01 -10.14 6.27
C LEU A 121 4.99 -9.01 6.57
N LEU A 122 5.94 -8.75 5.67
CA LEU A 122 6.86 -7.61 5.76
C LEU A 122 6.11 -6.27 5.81
N THR A 123 5.12 -6.06 4.94
CA THR A 123 4.28 -4.85 5.04
C THR A 123 3.45 -4.81 6.32
N THR A 124 3.06 -5.95 6.87
CA THR A 124 2.30 -6.03 8.13
C THR A 124 3.20 -5.66 9.30
N LEU A 125 4.41 -6.23 9.37
CA LEU A 125 5.46 -5.83 10.31
C LEU A 125 5.80 -4.34 10.18
N ASN A 126 5.81 -3.80 8.96
CA ASN A 126 6.02 -2.37 8.74
C ASN A 126 4.78 -1.51 9.10
N SER A 127 3.56 -2.04 8.97
CA SER A 127 2.29 -1.30 9.18
C SER A 127 1.74 -1.41 10.60
N ALA A 128 2.11 -2.44 11.35
CA ALA A 128 1.83 -2.56 12.78
C ALA A 128 2.57 -1.47 13.58
N GLU A 129 3.50 -0.75 12.95
CA GLU A 129 4.43 0.21 13.56
C GLU A 129 4.18 1.67 13.16
N THR A 130 2.93 2.10 12.91
CA THR A 130 2.62 3.54 12.69
C THR A 130 1.51 4.03 13.61
N GLN A 131 1.90 4.52 14.79
CA GLN A 131 0.97 5.07 15.79
C GLN A 131 0.71 6.59 15.66
N MET A 132 1.44 7.31 14.78
CA MET A 132 1.19 8.74 14.56
C MET A 132 0.73 9.02 13.12
N PRO A 133 -0.37 9.77 12.91
CA PRO A 133 -0.79 10.18 11.57
C PRO A 133 0.31 11.02 10.93
N SER A 134 0.64 10.74 9.67
CA SER A 134 1.77 11.38 9.00
C SER A 134 1.46 12.78 8.48
N HIS A 135 0.19 13.17 8.36
CA HIS A 135 -0.21 14.43 7.73
C HIS A 135 -1.13 15.28 8.63
N TYR A 136 -0.82 16.57 8.68
CA TYR A 136 -1.56 17.60 9.41
C TYR A 136 -1.82 18.79 8.50
N LEU A 137 -2.98 19.44 8.67
CA LEU A 137 -3.33 20.68 8.01
C LEU A 137 -3.23 21.82 9.02
N VAL A 138 -2.43 22.83 8.66
CA VAL A 138 -2.21 24.02 9.48
C VAL A 138 -2.85 25.21 8.78
N PRO A 139 -3.82 25.92 9.40
CA PRO A 139 -4.39 27.14 8.84
C PRO A 139 -3.29 28.17 8.54
N SER A 140 -3.43 28.89 7.42
CA SER A 140 -2.42 29.86 6.98
C SER A 140 -2.14 30.93 8.04
N GLU A 141 -3.14 31.34 8.84
CA GLU A 141 -2.97 32.28 9.95
C GLU A 141 -2.05 31.80 11.08
N CYS A 142 -1.96 30.48 11.30
CA CYS A 142 -1.19 29.88 12.38
C CYS A 142 0.22 29.45 11.93
N LEU A 143 0.54 29.61 10.64
CA LEU A 143 1.78 29.11 10.04
C LEU A 143 3.03 29.70 10.68
N VAL A 144 3.05 31.01 10.93
CA VAL A 144 4.22 31.71 11.49
C VAL A 144 4.48 31.24 12.93
N SER A 145 3.44 31.21 13.77
CA SER A 145 3.55 30.70 15.14
C SER A 145 4.00 29.24 15.17
N PHE A 146 3.47 28.41 14.26
CA PHE A 146 3.81 27.00 14.16
C PHE A 146 5.29 26.81 13.78
N LYS A 147 5.78 27.54 12.77
CA LYS A 147 7.20 27.52 12.37
C LYS A 147 8.12 28.00 13.50
N MET A 148 7.79 29.10 14.16
CA MET A 148 8.62 29.66 15.25
C MET A 148 8.73 28.71 16.44
N ASN A 149 7.63 28.04 16.80
CA ASN A 149 7.67 27.03 17.86
C ASN A 149 8.47 25.80 17.45
N LEU A 150 8.39 25.38 16.17
CA LEU A 150 9.17 24.24 15.71
C LEU A 150 10.67 24.52 15.64
N LEU A 151 11.07 25.74 15.27
CA LEU A 151 12.47 26.18 15.26
C LEU A 151 13.17 26.10 16.63
N LYS A 152 12.41 26.03 17.73
CA LYS A 152 12.97 25.80 19.07
C LYS A 152 13.54 24.39 19.24
N HIS A 153 13.07 23.43 18.43
CA HIS A 153 13.39 22.02 18.58
C HIS A 153 14.14 21.43 17.38
N LEU A 154 13.86 21.91 16.16
CA LEU A 154 14.44 21.40 14.92
C LEU A 154 15.09 22.52 14.11
N LYS A 155 16.13 22.19 13.35
CA LYS A 155 16.81 23.15 12.47
C LYS A 155 16.23 23.11 11.06
N LEU A 156 16.24 24.26 10.39
CA LEU A 156 15.79 24.41 9.02
C LEU A 156 16.91 24.00 8.05
N THR A 157 16.62 23.09 7.12
CA THR A 157 17.61 22.57 6.15
C THR A 157 17.67 23.38 4.84
N ASN A 158 16.58 24.05 4.46
CA ASN A 158 16.51 24.82 3.21
C ASN A 158 16.71 26.33 3.48
N GLU A 159 17.86 26.87 3.10
CA GLU A 159 18.21 28.28 3.38
C GLU A 159 17.72 29.27 2.29
N SER A 160 17.55 28.83 1.03
CA SER A 160 17.19 29.72 -0.08
C SER A 160 15.69 29.68 -0.46
N LEU A 161 15.13 30.85 -0.77
CA LEU A 161 13.73 31.02 -1.19
C LEU A 161 13.45 30.34 -2.54
N GLU A 162 14.41 30.33 -3.46
CA GLU A 162 14.26 29.70 -4.77
C GLU A 162 14.30 28.17 -4.69
N ASP A 163 15.20 27.61 -3.88
CA ASP A 163 15.30 26.15 -3.69
C ASP A 163 14.09 25.56 -2.94
N SER A 164 13.33 26.41 -2.23
CA SER A 164 12.11 25.97 -1.55
C SER A 164 10.96 25.66 -2.51
N CYS A 165 10.98 26.20 -3.74
CA CYS A 165 9.89 26.02 -4.68
C CYS A 165 9.91 24.61 -5.28
N VAL A 166 8.80 23.89 -5.15
CA VAL A 166 8.64 22.55 -5.73
C VAL A 166 7.47 22.57 -6.69
N ASN A 167 7.73 22.07 -7.90
CA ASN A 167 6.71 21.86 -8.91
C ASN A 167 6.60 20.36 -9.20
N THR A 168 5.38 19.87 -9.36
CA THR A 168 5.14 18.46 -9.67
C THR A 168 3.96 18.33 -10.63
N VAL A 169 4.20 17.79 -11.82
CA VAL A 169 3.15 17.44 -12.80
C VAL A 169 2.83 15.95 -12.64
N TYR A 170 1.60 15.65 -12.30
CA TYR A 170 1.06 14.30 -12.19
C TYR A 170 0.49 13.86 -13.53
N LEU A 171 0.75 12.60 -13.87
CA LEU A 171 0.22 11.97 -15.06
C LEU A 171 -0.98 11.08 -14.70
N ASP A 172 -2.01 11.12 -15.53
CA ASP A 172 -3.14 10.17 -15.49
C ASP A 172 -3.64 9.88 -16.90
N ASN A 173 -4.52 8.88 -17.03
CA ASN A 173 -5.21 8.60 -18.28
C ASN A 173 -6.53 9.39 -18.37
N GLU A 174 -7.26 9.22 -19.48
CA GLU A 174 -8.53 9.90 -19.70
C GLU A 174 -9.62 9.49 -18.71
N ASP A 175 -9.52 8.25 -18.20
CA ASP A 175 -10.48 7.65 -17.28
C ASP A 175 -10.14 7.90 -15.80
N PHE A 176 -9.03 8.59 -15.50
CA PHE A 176 -8.57 8.88 -14.13
C PHE A 176 -8.32 7.61 -13.29
N ASP A 177 -7.77 6.56 -13.90
CA ASP A 177 -7.49 5.29 -13.24
C ASP A 177 -6.47 5.42 -12.10
N LEU A 178 -5.44 6.26 -12.24
CA LEU A 178 -4.44 6.46 -11.19
C LEU A 178 -5.03 7.24 -10.01
N TYR A 179 -5.89 8.22 -10.30
CA TYR A 179 -6.69 8.90 -9.28
C TYR A 179 -7.56 7.92 -8.49
N LEU A 180 -8.38 7.11 -9.16
CA LEU A 180 -9.29 6.16 -8.51
C LEU A 180 -8.54 5.10 -7.71
N SER A 181 -7.49 4.50 -8.29
CA SER A 181 -6.68 3.49 -7.60
C SER A 181 -5.94 4.06 -6.38
N THR A 182 -5.48 5.32 -6.45
CA THR A 182 -4.91 6.01 -5.29
C THR A 182 -5.96 6.26 -4.22
N LEU A 183 -7.12 6.79 -4.61
CA LEU A 183 -8.19 7.14 -3.68
C LEU A 183 -8.68 5.91 -2.89
N ASP A 184 -8.80 4.77 -3.57
CA ASP A 184 -9.19 3.49 -2.97
C ASP A 184 -8.05 2.81 -2.17
N ASN A 185 -6.83 3.38 -2.18
CA ASN A 185 -5.63 2.76 -1.61
C ASN A 185 -5.42 1.30 -2.07
N LYS A 186 -5.55 1.04 -3.39
CA LYS A 186 -5.34 -0.30 -3.95
C LYS A 186 -3.87 -0.74 -3.76
N PRO A 187 -3.60 -2.03 -3.50
CA PRO A 187 -2.25 -2.52 -3.21
C PRO A 187 -1.29 -2.42 -4.40
N ASP A 188 -1.82 -2.28 -5.61
CA ASP A 188 -1.09 -2.07 -6.86
C ASP A 188 -1.19 -0.64 -7.39
N ALA A 189 -1.79 0.27 -6.60
CA ALA A 189 -1.85 1.68 -6.94
C ALA A 189 -0.44 2.25 -7.08
N PHE A 190 -0.24 3.04 -8.13
CA PHE A 190 0.99 3.76 -8.37
C PHE A 190 0.66 5.18 -8.82
N GLN A 191 1.64 6.06 -8.75
CA GLN A 191 1.53 7.41 -9.29
C GLN A 191 2.79 7.70 -10.07
N VAL A 192 2.65 8.32 -11.23
CA VAL A 192 3.77 8.80 -12.03
C VAL A 192 3.74 10.33 -12.00
N ARG A 193 4.89 10.93 -11.64
CA ARG A 193 5.00 12.38 -11.49
C ARG A 193 6.32 12.90 -12.03
N LEU A 194 6.27 14.06 -12.67
CA LEU A 194 7.42 14.82 -13.17
C LEU A 194 7.66 15.98 -12.22
N ARG A 195 8.77 15.95 -11.47
CA ARG A 195 9.09 16.95 -10.46
C ARG A 195 10.31 17.77 -10.84
N TRP A 196 10.29 19.05 -10.50
CA TRP A 196 11.48 19.88 -10.49
C TRP A 196 11.49 20.87 -9.32
N TYR A 197 12.69 21.35 -9.01
CA TYR A 197 12.95 22.31 -7.94
C TYR A 197 13.22 23.68 -8.55
N GLY A 198 12.89 24.73 -7.81
CA GLY A 198 12.97 26.11 -8.29
C GLY A 198 11.82 26.49 -9.22
N LEU A 199 11.93 27.70 -9.77
CA LEU A 199 10.96 28.22 -10.74
C LEU A 199 11.13 27.54 -12.10
N ASN A 200 12.38 27.39 -12.55
CA ASN A 200 12.76 26.70 -13.78
C ASN A 200 13.95 25.78 -13.51
N SER A 201 13.94 24.61 -14.13
CA SER A 201 15.03 23.63 -14.05
C SER A 201 15.16 22.93 -15.40
N SER A 202 16.39 22.77 -15.88
CA SER A 202 16.70 21.94 -17.05
C SER A 202 16.63 20.44 -16.74
N GLU A 203 16.57 20.08 -15.47
CA GLU A 203 16.57 18.71 -14.98
C GLU A 203 15.25 18.39 -14.28
N ILE A 204 14.56 17.37 -14.77
CA ILE A 204 13.26 16.95 -14.26
C ILE A 204 13.36 15.51 -13.76
N PHE A 205 12.82 15.26 -12.57
CA PHE A 205 12.79 13.96 -11.93
C PHE A 205 11.46 13.27 -12.25
N CYS A 206 11.52 12.20 -13.04
CA CYS A 206 10.39 11.33 -13.29
C CYS A 206 10.34 10.25 -12.20
N GLU A 207 9.32 10.29 -11.35
CA GLU A 207 9.21 9.45 -10.16
C GLU A 207 7.99 8.52 -10.24
N MET A 208 8.16 7.29 -9.78
CA MET A 208 7.09 6.29 -9.60
C MET A 208 7.38 5.39 -8.39
N GLY A 209 6.66 5.63 -7.29
CA GLY A 209 6.99 4.99 -6.00
C GLY A 209 8.41 5.38 -5.56
N ASP A 210 9.24 4.38 -5.25
CA ASP A 210 10.65 4.59 -4.87
C ASP A 210 11.59 4.77 -6.08
N ARG A 211 11.07 4.62 -7.31
CA ARG A 211 11.87 4.73 -8.53
C ARG A 211 11.95 6.17 -8.99
N THR A 212 13.14 6.61 -9.36
CA THR A 212 13.39 7.96 -9.86
C THR A 212 14.32 7.91 -11.06
N VAL A 213 13.95 8.60 -12.14
CA VAL A 213 14.79 8.77 -13.34
C VAL A 213 14.88 10.25 -13.66
N LYS A 214 16.10 10.74 -13.78
CA LYS A 214 16.42 12.12 -14.14
C LYS A 214 16.41 12.28 -15.66
N ILE A 215 15.52 13.14 -16.16
CA ILE A 215 15.32 13.39 -17.59
C ILE A 215 15.52 14.88 -17.86
N PRO A 216 16.40 15.26 -18.81
CA PRO A 216 16.52 16.65 -19.25
C PRO A 216 15.20 17.16 -19.85
N GLU A 217 14.82 18.40 -19.54
CA GLU A 217 13.54 19.00 -19.98
C GLU A 217 13.27 18.81 -21.48
N ARG A 218 14.29 19.01 -22.32
CA ARG A 218 14.20 18.88 -23.78
C ARG A 218 13.78 17.49 -24.29
N LEU A 219 13.97 16.44 -23.49
CA LEU A 219 13.67 15.04 -23.87
C LEU A 219 12.35 14.53 -23.29
N ILE A 220 11.68 15.29 -22.41
CA ILE A 220 10.47 14.83 -21.72
C ILE A 220 9.32 14.62 -22.69
N LEU A 221 9.14 15.54 -23.63
CA LEU A 221 8.05 15.43 -24.58
C LEU A 221 8.21 14.18 -25.47
N ASP A 222 9.45 13.90 -25.89
CA ASP A 222 9.78 12.69 -26.64
C ASP A 222 9.54 11.42 -25.81
N PHE A 223 9.94 11.44 -24.54
CA PHE A 223 9.71 10.34 -23.60
C PHE A 223 8.22 10.05 -23.39
N LEU A 224 7.40 11.07 -23.12
CA LEU A 224 5.95 10.91 -22.92
C LEU A 224 5.24 10.44 -24.20
N ASN A 225 5.74 10.85 -25.38
CA ASN A 225 5.24 10.38 -26.67
C ASN A 225 5.75 8.98 -27.04
N GLY A 226 6.45 8.30 -26.13
CA GLY A 226 6.84 6.89 -26.28
C GLY A 226 8.10 6.65 -27.10
N LYS A 227 8.91 7.69 -27.38
CA LYS A 227 10.25 7.51 -27.95
C LYS A 227 11.19 6.96 -26.88
N ASP A 228 12.02 5.99 -27.27
CA ASP A 228 13.07 5.47 -26.39
C ASP A 228 14.27 6.42 -26.36
N ILE A 229 14.41 7.14 -25.26
CA ILE A 229 15.48 8.13 -25.04
C ILE A 229 16.63 7.58 -24.20
N TRP A 230 16.62 6.28 -23.86
CA TRP A 230 17.63 5.67 -22.97
C TRP A 230 19.07 5.91 -23.45
N ASN A 231 19.30 5.74 -24.75
CA ASN A 231 20.62 5.95 -25.34
C ASN A 231 21.07 7.41 -25.23
N ASP A 232 20.14 8.37 -25.31
CA ASP A 232 20.45 9.79 -25.19
C ASP A 232 20.72 10.18 -23.74
N LEU A 233 20.03 9.58 -22.78
CA LEU A 233 20.35 9.73 -21.35
C LEU A 233 21.77 9.23 -21.03
N ASN A 234 22.13 8.04 -21.52
CA ASN A 234 23.47 7.47 -21.30
C ASN A 234 24.61 8.30 -21.91
N LYS A 235 24.37 8.93 -23.07
CA LYS A 235 25.34 9.84 -23.72
C LYS A 235 25.58 11.13 -22.95
N ILE A 236 24.56 11.63 -22.26
CA ILE A 236 24.65 12.86 -21.46
C ILE A 236 25.44 12.56 -20.18
N ASP A 237 25.17 11.41 -19.56
CA ASP A 237 25.84 10.99 -18.33
C ASP A 237 27.37 10.79 -18.53
N THR A 238 27.76 10.18 -19.67
CA THR A 238 29.17 9.98 -20.04
C THR A 238 29.94 11.26 -20.38
N LYS A 239 29.26 12.36 -20.73
CA LYS A 239 29.93 13.66 -20.94
C LYS A 239 30.14 14.43 -19.63
N GLY A 240 29.22 14.28 -18.67
CA GLY A 240 29.35 14.85 -17.33
C GLY A 240 30.48 14.23 -16.52
N SER A 241 30.71 12.91 -16.66
CA SER A 241 31.77 12.20 -15.94
C SER A 241 33.19 12.62 -16.36
N ASN A 242 33.39 13.07 -17.60
CA ASN A 242 34.72 13.44 -18.12
C ASN A 242 35.20 14.83 -17.70
N LEU A 243 34.32 15.71 -17.18
CA LEU A 243 34.73 17.03 -16.66
C LEU A 243 35.19 16.99 -15.19
N LEU A 244 34.88 15.93 -14.44
CA LEU A 244 35.20 15.84 -13.00
C LEU A 244 36.68 15.51 -12.72
N ASN A 245 37.46 15.14 -13.74
CA ASN A 245 38.88 14.80 -13.58
C ASN A 245 39.84 16.01 -13.72
N ALA A 246 39.34 17.22 -14.04
CA ALA A 246 40.20 18.36 -14.38
C ALA A 246 40.21 19.51 -13.36
N THR A 247 39.23 19.62 -12.46
CA THR A 247 39.16 20.73 -11.49
C THR A 247 38.69 20.22 -10.13
N GLY A 248 39.65 19.95 -9.25
CA GLY A 248 39.42 19.40 -7.90
C GLY A 248 38.80 20.39 -6.91
N ASN A 249 37.54 20.77 -7.13
CA ASN A 249 36.72 21.45 -6.11
C ASN A 249 35.42 20.67 -5.86
N THR A 250 35.32 20.10 -4.66
CA THR A 250 34.15 19.39 -4.16
C THR A 250 33.13 20.37 -3.58
N HIS A 251 32.18 20.82 -4.40
CA HIS A 251 30.88 21.25 -3.87
C HIS A 251 29.94 20.05 -3.86
N ILE A 252 29.44 19.72 -2.66
CA ILE A 252 28.53 18.60 -2.40
C ILE A 252 27.19 18.92 -3.08
N SER A 253 27.06 18.46 -4.32
CA SER A 253 25.77 18.34 -5.01
C SER A 253 25.16 17.03 -4.55
N SER A 254 23.91 17.06 -4.08
CA SER A 254 23.20 15.88 -3.59
C SER A 254 23.21 14.77 -4.64
N GLY A 255 23.86 13.64 -4.31
CA GLY A 255 23.70 12.32 -4.94
C GLY A 255 23.67 12.28 -6.47
N ASN A 256 24.81 11.95 -7.08
CA ASN A 256 24.88 11.44 -8.46
C ASN A 256 24.10 10.12 -8.57
N ALA A 257 22.77 10.19 -8.67
CA ALA A 257 21.93 9.05 -9.00
C ALA A 257 22.07 8.79 -10.51
N VAL A 258 22.93 7.84 -10.85
CA VAL A 258 22.98 7.25 -12.19
C VAL A 258 21.60 6.65 -12.46
N ASN A 259 20.96 7.07 -13.54
CA ASN A 259 19.66 6.54 -13.94
C ASN A 259 19.74 5.01 -14.06
N SER A 260 18.80 4.30 -13.44
CA SER A 260 18.69 2.84 -13.57
C SER A 260 17.91 2.48 -14.85
N GLU A 261 18.48 1.62 -15.70
CA GLU A 261 17.81 1.16 -16.93
C GLU A 261 16.50 0.41 -16.63
N ALA A 262 16.49 -0.34 -15.53
CA ALA A 262 15.33 -1.10 -15.10
C ALA A 262 14.19 -0.14 -14.72
N ASP A 263 14.51 0.91 -13.95
CA ASP A 263 13.52 1.88 -13.49
C ASP A 263 12.98 2.71 -14.66
N TYR A 264 13.85 3.14 -15.58
CA TYR A 264 13.46 3.82 -16.80
C TYR A 264 12.49 2.99 -17.64
N ARG A 265 12.82 1.72 -17.90
CA ARG A 265 11.96 0.84 -18.70
C ARG A 265 10.62 0.61 -18.03
N GLU A 266 10.60 0.39 -16.72
CA GLU A 266 9.36 0.15 -15.98
C GLU A 266 8.44 1.38 -16.02
N ILE A 267 8.97 2.58 -15.75
CA ILE A 267 8.19 3.82 -15.81
C ILE A 267 7.68 4.06 -17.23
N ARG A 268 8.54 3.90 -18.24
CA ARG A 268 8.17 4.07 -19.65
C ARG A 268 7.06 3.13 -20.07
N ASP A 269 7.17 1.85 -19.72
CA ASP A 269 6.20 0.83 -20.08
C ASP A 269 4.84 1.09 -19.40
N LYS A 270 4.84 1.64 -18.17
CA LYS A 270 3.62 2.11 -17.49
C LYS A 270 3.00 3.32 -18.17
N ILE A 271 3.78 4.34 -18.51
CA ILE A 271 3.31 5.54 -19.22
C ILE A 271 2.65 5.13 -20.55
N LYS A 272 3.33 4.28 -21.33
CA LYS A 272 2.81 3.81 -22.63
C LYS A 272 1.61 2.88 -22.46
N GLY A 273 1.66 1.96 -21.50
CA GLY A 273 0.62 0.95 -21.28
C GLY A 273 -0.72 1.56 -20.83
N TYR A 274 -0.67 2.58 -19.98
CA TYR A 274 -1.86 3.29 -19.49
C TYR A 274 -2.19 4.55 -20.29
N ARG A 275 -1.38 4.93 -21.29
CA ARG A 275 -1.51 6.17 -22.07
C ARG A 275 -1.57 7.42 -21.17
N LEU A 276 -0.60 7.52 -20.26
CA LEU A 276 -0.56 8.55 -19.23
C LEU A 276 -0.14 9.92 -19.78
N LYS A 277 -0.99 10.93 -19.60
CA LYS A 277 -0.77 12.32 -20.00
C LYS A 277 -0.75 13.27 -18.79
N PRO A 278 -0.14 14.46 -18.90
CA PRO A 278 -0.21 15.47 -17.85
C PRO A 278 -1.65 15.88 -17.55
N VAL A 279 -2.06 15.78 -16.28
CA VAL A 279 -3.43 16.09 -15.82
C VAL A 279 -3.46 17.17 -14.75
N LEU A 280 -2.55 17.13 -13.79
CA LEU A 280 -2.55 18.06 -12.65
C LEU A 280 -1.14 18.51 -12.33
N ARG A 281 -0.92 19.81 -12.19
CA ARG A 281 0.31 20.36 -11.61
C ARG A 281 0.05 20.82 -10.19
N THR A 282 0.96 20.50 -9.29
CA THR A 282 1.02 21.09 -7.95
C THR A 282 2.26 21.97 -7.86
N PHE A 283 2.08 23.13 -7.23
CA PHE A 283 3.14 24.05 -6.86
C PHE A 283 3.04 24.31 -5.36
N PHE A 284 4.16 24.32 -4.66
CA PHE A 284 4.21 24.71 -3.26
C PHE A 284 5.63 25.13 -2.86
N ARG A 285 5.74 25.78 -1.71
CA ARG A 285 7.01 26.12 -1.07
C ARG A 285 7.26 25.18 0.10
N ARG A 286 8.33 24.39 0.00
CA ARG A 286 8.73 23.37 0.97
C ARG A 286 9.77 23.91 1.94
N CYS A 287 9.45 23.81 3.22
CA CYS A 287 10.41 23.94 4.31
C CYS A 287 10.60 22.57 4.97
N THR A 288 11.85 22.19 5.23
CA THR A 288 12.16 20.92 5.89
C THR A 288 12.89 21.22 7.20
N PHE A 289 12.39 20.64 8.28
CA PHE A 289 12.94 20.75 9.62
C PHE A 289 13.48 19.39 10.05
N GLU A 290 14.76 19.33 10.39
CA GLU A 290 15.47 18.10 10.72
C GLU A 290 16.30 18.29 12.00
N ASP A 291 16.46 17.20 12.74
CA ASP A 291 17.38 17.11 13.86
C ASP A 291 18.81 16.88 13.34
N LEU A 292 19.75 17.76 13.70
CA LEU A 292 21.15 17.67 13.26
C LEU A 292 21.99 16.67 14.05
N GLU A 293 21.54 16.21 15.23
CA GLU A 293 22.35 15.36 16.12
C GLU A 293 22.24 13.87 15.80
N SER A 294 21.43 13.51 14.82
CA SER A 294 21.22 12.14 14.41
C SER A 294 21.95 11.86 13.09
N ASN A 295 22.67 10.73 13.01
CA ASN A 295 23.00 10.08 11.74
C ASN A 295 21.84 10.18 10.74
N ALA A 296 22.14 10.37 9.45
CA ALA A 296 21.25 10.82 8.37
C ALA A 296 19.89 10.10 8.17
N ASN A 297 19.58 9.06 8.94
CA ASN A 297 18.34 8.28 8.89
C ASN A 297 17.61 8.08 10.25
N LYS A 298 18.05 8.70 11.35
CA LYS A 298 17.48 8.45 12.70
C LYS A 298 16.89 9.69 13.41
N GLY A 299 16.71 10.81 12.70
CA GLY A 299 16.22 12.07 13.25
C GLY A 299 14.75 12.34 12.92
N VAL A 300 14.05 13.09 13.76
CA VAL A 300 12.69 13.57 13.44
C VAL A 300 12.80 14.53 12.25
N ARG A 301 11.94 14.31 11.25
CA ARG A 301 11.88 15.13 10.04
C ARG A 301 10.46 15.64 9.85
N ILE A 302 10.29 16.96 9.82
CA ILE A 302 9.00 17.60 9.55
C ILE A 302 9.10 18.39 8.26
N VAL A 303 8.24 18.07 7.31
CA VAL A 303 8.16 18.72 6.00
C VAL A 303 6.91 19.58 5.98
N MET A 304 7.04 20.86 5.67
CA MET A 304 5.92 21.79 5.53
C MET A 304 5.82 22.28 4.09
N ASP A 305 4.68 22.00 3.45
CA ASP A 305 4.36 22.49 2.13
C ASP A 305 3.33 23.62 2.23
N SER A 306 3.81 24.85 2.07
CA SER A 306 3.03 26.08 2.13
C SER A 306 2.69 26.62 0.74
N ASN A 307 1.67 27.48 0.66
CA ASN A 307 1.18 28.08 -0.59
C ASN A 307 0.90 27.02 -1.66
N VAL A 308 0.21 25.95 -1.26
CA VAL A 308 -0.09 24.83 -2.16
C VAL A 308 -1.12 25.31 -3.18
N VAL A 309 -0.75 25.23 -4.46
CA VAL A 309 -1.61 25.55 -5.59
C VAL A 309 -1.70 24.31 -6.47
N MET A 310 -2.91 23.92 -6.84
CA MET A 310 -3.14 22.87 -7.84
C MET A 310 -3.72 23.50 -9.12
N ILE A 311 -3.19 23.08 -10.26
CA ILE A 311 -3.46 23.67 -11.57
C ILE A 311 -3.81 22.55 -12.54
N LYS A 312 -4.84 22.80 -13.35
CA LYS A 312 -5.23 21.93 -14.46
C LYS A 312 -4.16 21.98 -15.54
N GLU A 313 -3.60 20.83 -15.90
CA GLU A 313 -2.66 20.69 -17.02
C GLU A 313 -3.39 20.24 -18.27
N THR A 314 -2.91 20.70 -19.42
CA THR A 314 -3.47 20.35 -20.74
C THR A 314 -2.53 19.38 -21.43
N GLY A 315 -2.56 18.11 -21.03
CA GLY A 315 -1.87 17.06 -21.79
C GLY A 315 -2.35 16.99 -23.25
N GLY A 316 -3.61 17.34 -23.50
CA GLY A 316 -4.21 17.28 -24.84
C GLY A 316 -4.41 15.84 -25.33
N GLU A 317 -4.43 15.66 -26.64
CA GLU A 317 -4.45 14.35 -27.30
C GLU A 317 -3.04 13.95 -27.75
N TYR A 318 -2.79 12.64 -27.85
CA TYR A 318 -1.53 12.14 -28.38
C TYR A 318 -1.41 12.36 -29.90
N PRO A 319 -0.21 12.70 -30.42
CA PRO A 319 1.02 12.98 -29.68
C PRO A 319 0.95 14.31 -28.93
N LEU A 320 1.41 14.30 -27.68
CA LEU A 320 1.43 15.47 -26.82
C LEU A 320 2.30 16.56 -27.45
N ARG A 321 1.79 17.79 -27.46
CA ARG A 321 2.53 18.97 -27.92
C ARG A 321 3.30 19.65 -26.80
N PHE A 322 2.80 19.55 -25.58
CA PHE A 322 3.36 20.15 -24.39
C PHE A 322 3.27 19.15 -23.23
N TRP A 323 4.27 19.15 -22.35
CA TRP A 323 4.28 18.30 -21.16
C TRP A 323 3.90 19.06 -19.88
N ARG A 324 3.95 20.40 -19.94
CA ARG A 324 3.46 21.33 -18.92
C ARG A 324 3.00 22.62 -19.59
N ARG A 325 2.09 23.35 -18.94
CA ARG A 325 1.73 24.72 -19.33
C ARG A 325 2.78 25.73 -18.84
N ASP A 326 2.91 26.81 -19.59
CA ASP A 326 3.67 27.97 -19.17
C ASP A 326 2.92 28.75 -18.08
N GLY A 327 3.70 29.32 -17.15
CA GLY A 327 3.16 30.13 -16.07
C GLY A 327 4.12 30.17 -14.87
N SER A 328 4.29 31.37 -14.33
CA SER A 328 5.00 31.62 -13.08
C SER A 328 4.01 31.81 -11.93
N TRP A 329 4.46 31.45 -10.72
CA TRP A 329 3.76 31.80 -9.50
C TRP A 329 3.53 33.33 -9.45
N PRO A 330 2.35 33.83 -9.00
CA PRO A 330 1.24 33.12 -8.36
C PRO A 330 0.11 32.69 -9.32
N PHE A 331 0.39 32.54 -10.61
CA PHE A 331 -0.56 32.07 -11.62
C PHE A 331 -1.85 32.90 -11.70
N ARG A 332 -1.72 34.23 -11.68
CA ARG A 332 -2.85 35.18 -11.72
C ARG A 332 -3.62 35.15 -13.04
N ASN A 333 -2.96 34.73 -14.11
CA ASN A 333 -3.52 34.75 -15.46
C ASN A 333 -4.39 33.51 -15.75
N LEU A 334 -4.60 32.64 -14.77
CA LEU A 334 -5.41 31.43 -14.91
C LEU A 334 -6.85 31.68 -14.47
N ALA A 335 -7.81 31.14 -15.22
CA ALA A 335 -9.21 31.16 -14.84
C ALA A 335 -9.43 30.37 -13.54
N GLN A 336 -10.42 30.77 -12.74
CA GLN A 336 -10.74 30.12 -11.46
C GLN A 336 -11.09 28.62 -11.61
N SER A 337 -11.59 28.20 -12.78
CA SER A 337 -11.86 26.80 -13.11
C SER A 337 -10.60 25.96 -13.42
N GLU A 338 -9.45 26.61 -13.61
CA GLU A 338 -8.19 25.95 -13.96
C GLU A 338 -7.18 25.92 -12.82
N VAL A 339 -7.44 26.64 -11.73
CA VAL A 339 -6.55 26.73 -10.58
C VAL A 339 -7.33 26.70 -9.27
N THR A 340 -6.87 25.88 -8.34
CA THR A 340 -7.35 25.88 -6.96
C THR A 340 -6.18 26.18 -6.02
N ARG A 341 -6.41 27.09 -5.07
CA ARG A 341 -5.44 27.49 -4.06
C ARG A 341 -5.86 26.85 -2.75
N PHE A 342 -5.02 25.98 -2.23
CA PHE A 342 -5.32 25.23 -1.04
C PHE A 342 -5.12 26.13 0.21
N PRO A 343 -6.12 26.27 1.08
CA PRO A 343 -6.11 27.28 2.15
C PRO A 343 -5.17 26.94 3.34
N HIS A 344 -4.78 25.67 3.45
CA HIS A 344 -3.96 25.18 4.57
C HIS A 344 -2.52 24.89 4.12
N THR A 345 -1.59 24.95 5.06
CA THR A 345 -0.26 24.36 4.90
C THR A 345 -0.33 22.88 5.21
N VAL A 346 0.25 22.05 4.34
CA VAL A 346 0.30 20.60 4.54
C VAL A 346 1.60 20.27 5.27
N VAL A 347 1.49 19.68 6.46
CA VAL A 347 2.63 19.29 7.29
C VAL A 347 2.72 17.78 7.33
N GLU A 348 3.84 17.23 6.86
CA GLU A 348 4.17 15.82 6.92
C GLU A 348 5.19 15.59 8.05
N VAL A 349 4.83 14.77 9.04
CA VAL A 349 5.69 14.46 10.18
C VAL A 349 6.23 13.04 10.04
N LYS A 350 7.56 12.91 9.90
CA LYS A 350 8.28 11.65 9.82
C LYS A 350 9.10 11.46 11.08
N VAL A 351 8.71 10.48 11.87
CA VAL A 351 9.37 10.15 13.13
C VAL A 351 10.02 8.76 13.00
N PRO A 352 11.33 8.63 13.26
CA PRO A 352 11.99 7.35 13.40
C PRO A 352 11.41 6.56 14.57
N ARG A 353 11.17 5.27 14.35
CA ARG A 353 10.49 4.39 15.28
C ARG A 353 11.13 4.34 16.68
N GLU A 354 12.46 4.23 16.75
CA GLU A 354 13.23 4.18 18.01
C GLU A 354 12.90 5.33 18.97
N ARG A 355 12.51 6.51 18.45
CA ARG A 355 12.20 7.69 19.27
C ARG A 355 10.73 7.79 19.69
N LEU A 356 9.82 7.08 19.02
CA LEU A 356 8.39 7.08 19.34
C LEU A 356 8.11 6.18 20.55
N GLU A 357 8.81 5.04 20.65
CA GLU A 357 8.63 4.05 21.73
C GLU A 357 9.36 4.43 23.03
N THR A 358 10.45 5.20 22.94
CA THR A 358 11.25 5.65 24.10
C THR A 358 10.65 6.84 24.86
N GLY A 359 9.52 7.39 24.40
CA GLY A 359 8.89 8.57 25.00
C GLY A 359 9.70 9.87 24.87
N GLN A 360 10.81 9.83 24.11
CA GLN A 360 11.74 10.96 23.94
C GLN A 360 11.12 12.13 23.16
N LEU A 361 9.91 11.94 22.61
CA LEU A 361 9.19 12.91 21.78
C LEU A 361 7.92 13.48 22.45
N ALA A 362 7.84 13.45 23.78
CA ALA A 362 6.74 14.08 24.51
C ALA A 362 6.51 15.55 24.11
N TRP A 363 7.59 16.29 23.77
CA TRP A 363 7.49 17.65 23.28
C TRP A 363 6.72 17.74 21.95
N LEU A 364 6.88 16.76 21.06
CA LEU A 364 6.23 16.73 19.74
C LEU A 364 4.75 16.41 19.89
N GLU A 365 4.40 15.44 20.73
CA GLU A 365 3.00 15.12 21.03
C GLU A 365 2.28 16.31 21.66
N HIS A 366 2.91 16.95 22.64
CA HIS A 366 2.40 18.16 23.28
C HIS A 366 2.25 19.31 22.28
N PHE A 367 3.29 19.56 21.48
CA PHE A 367 3.28 20.59 20.43
C PHE A 367 2.14 20.36 19.43
N LEU A 368 1.93 19.13 18.97
CA LEU A 368 0.85 18.78 18.05
C LEU A 368 -0.54 18.86 18.70
N ALA A 369 -0.65 18.65 20.01
CA ALA A 369 -1.90 18.77 20.75
C ALA A 369 -2.27 20.23 21.04
N GLU A 370 -1.30 21.09 21.34
CA GLU A 370 -1.50 22.52 21.60
C GLU A 370 -1.72 23.34 20.33
N SER A 371 -1.13 22.89 19.21
CA SER A 371 -1.25 23.61 17.95
C SER A 371 -2.66 23.48 17.39
N ARG A 372 -3.22 24.59 16.88
CA ARG A 372 -4.49 24.59 16.13
C ARG A 372 -4.28 23.96 14.74
N ILE A 373 -4.21 22.64 14.70
CA ILE A 373 -3.96 21.85 13.50
C ILE A 373 -5.02 20.77 13.37
N GLU A 374 -5.34 20.43 12.12
CA GLU A 374 -6.27 19.36 11.82
C GLU A 374 -5.50 18.11 11.38
N ARG A 375 -5.89 16.95 11.88
CA ARG A 375 -5.27 15.67 11.52
C ARG A 375 -5.99 15.11 10.30
N VAL A 376 -5.23 14.73 9.27
CA VAL A 376 -5.80 14.12 8.06
C VAL A 376 -5.06 12.85 7.69
N ASP A 377 -5.80 11.76 7.57
CA ASP A 377 -5.22 10.47 7.21
C ASP A 377 -4.98 10.40 5.70
N SER A 378 -3.76 10.03 5.33
CA SER A 378 -3.37 9.76 3.93
C SER A 378 -3.69 10.90 2.95
N PHE A 379 -3.57 12.17 3.39
CA PHE A 379 -3.79 13.33 2.53
C PHE A 379 -2.92 13.25 1.27
N ASN A 380 -3.55 13.42 0.10
CA ASN A 380 -2.85 13.38 -1.18
C ASN A 380 -3.18 14.61 -2.04
N LYS A 381 -2.16 15.42 -2.34
CA LYS A 381 -2.28 16.65 -3.14
C LYS A 381 -2.84 16.39 -4.54
N PHE A 382 -2.49 15.26 -5.16
CA PHE A 382 -3.00 14.87 -6.49
C PHE A 382 -4.48 14.54 -6.43
N VAL A 383 -4.89 13.71 -5.46
CA VAL A 383 -6.30 13.35 -5.27
C VAL A 383 -7.14 14.59 -4.95
N HIS A 384 -6.67 15.47 -4.07
CA HIS A 384 -7.39 16.69 -3.75
C HIS A 384 -7.53 17.61 -4.97
N GLY A 385 -6.45 17.85 -5.71
CA GLY A 385 -6.49 18.71 -6.90
C GLY A 385 -7.39 18.14 -8.01
N CYS A 386 -7.35 16.83 -8.26
CA CYS A 386 -8.23 16.21 -9.25
C CYS A 386 -9.70 16.28 -8.83
N ALA A 387 -10.02 16.01 -7.56
CA ALA A 387 -11.39 16.07 -7.05
C ALA A 387 -12.04 17.45 -7.22
N ILE A 388 -11.27 18.53 -7.09
CA ILE A 388 -11.77 19.91 -7.22
C ILE A 388 -11.81 20.38 -8.68
N LEU A 389 -10.75 20.10 -9.46
CA LEU A 389 -10.61 20.65 -10.82
C LEU A 389 -11.26 19.77 -11.91
N TYR A 390 -11.60 18.53 -11.60
CA TYR A 390 -12.23 17.57 -12.51
C TYR A 390 -13.51 16.92 -11.93
N PRO A 391 -14.45 17.70 -11.36
CA PRO A 391 -15.60 17.15 -10.62
C PRO A 391 -16.53 16.31 -11.49
N THR A 392 -16.60 16.57 -12.80
CA THR A 392 -17.43 15.81 -13.75
C THR A 392 -16.87 14.42 -14.04
N VAL A 393 -15.58 14.20 -13.83
CA VAL A 393 -14.91 12.92 -14.08
C VAL A 393 -14.77 12.13 -12.78
N THR A 394 -14.48 12.83 -11.69
CA THR A 394 -14.31 12.23 -10.36
C THR A 394 -15.65 12.16 -9.63
N ASN A 395 -16.46 11.13 -9.93
CA ASN A 395 -17.72 10.86 -9.22
C ASN A 395 -17.51 10.35 -7.77
N VAL A 396 -16.25 10.14 -7.37
CA VAL A 396 -15.86 9.71 -6.03
C VAL A 396 -14.94 10.77 -5.44
N LEU A 397 -15.25 11.26 -4.23
CA LEU A 397 -14.53 12.35 -3.57
C LEU A 397 -13.77 11.85 -2.33
N PRO A 398 -12.65 12.47 -1.95
CA PRO A 398 -11.91 12.07 -0.77
C PRO A 398 -12.61 12.47 0.54
N HIS A 399 -12.47 11.64 1.57
CA HIS A 399 -13.07 11.82 2.89
C HIS A 399 -12.69 13.11 3.64
N TRP A 400 -11.53 13.70 3.36
CA TRP A 400 -11.10 14.95 3.99
C TRP A 400 -11.76 16.19 3.38
N LEU A 401 -12.39 16.06 2.19
CA LEU A 401 -12.97 17.22 1.51
C LEU A 401 -14.08 17.91 2.33
N PRO A 402 -15.05 17.18 2.94
CA PRO A 402 -16.06 17.80 3.80
C PRO A 402 -15.45 18.51 5.02
N GLN A 403 -14.39 17.95 5.60
CA GLN A 403 -13.72 18.51 6.79
C GLN A 403 -13.08 19.87 6.47
N ILE A 404 -12.49 19.99 5.29
CA ILE A 404 -11.88 21.24 4.80
C ILE A 404 -12.95 22.25 4.34
N SER A 405 -14.14 21.78 3.95
CA SER A 405 -15.22 22.61 3.41
C SER A 405 -16.11 23.24 4.49
N THR A 406 -16.02 22.80 5.75
CA THR A 406 -16.74 23.47 6.84
C THR A 406 -16.06 24.80 7.17
N PRO A 407 -16.70 25.95 6.91
CA PRO A 407 -16.21 27.22 7.43
C PRO A 407 -16.44 27.18 8.93
N ASN A 408 -15.39 26.90 9.71
CA ASN A 408 -15.52 26.95 11.16
C ASN A 408 -15.95 28.35 11.58
N GLY A 409 -16.99 28.40 12.41
CA GLY A 409 -17.67 29.59 12.88
C GLY A 409 -16.73 30.73 13.29
N GLY A 410 -16.84 31.83 12.55
CA GLY A 410 -16.21 33.11 12.84
C GLY A 410 -17.05 34.20 12.18
N ASN A 411 -17.65 35.03 13.02
CA ASN A 411 -18.46 36.20 12.65
C ASN A 411 -17.74 37.06 11.58
N PRO A 412 -18.39 37.54 10.50
CA PRO A 412 -17.73 38.23 9.38
C PRO A 412 -17.22 39.66 9.68
N ASP A 413 -17.20 40.10 10.94
CA ASP A 413 -17.11 41.52 11.31
C ASP A 413 -15.79 42.00 11.93
N VAL A 414 -14.70 41.23 11.87
CA VAL A 414 -13.38 41.71 12.34
C VAL A 414 -12.35 41.20 11.33
N VAL A 415 -11.73 42.04 10.50
CA VAL A 415 -10.51 42.81 10.83
C VAL A 415 -10.40 44.04 9.91
N LYS A 416 -10.30 45.23 10.52
CA LYS A 416 -9.79 46.46 9.89
C LYS A 416 -8.28 46.57 10.15
N ARG A 417 -7.53 46.80 9.05
CA ARG A 417 -6.27 47.56 8.87
C ARG A 417 -5.15 47.45 9.94
N SER A 418 -3.98 47.03 9.47
CA SER A 418 -2.71 47.76 9.69
C SER A 418 -1.80 47.60 8.47
N ALA A 419 -1.29 48.71 7.96
CA ALA A 419 -0.25 48.77 6.94
C ALA A 419 1.13 48.52 7.59
N ASP A 420 2.09 48.12 6.76
CA ASP A 420 3.53 47.95 7.02
C ASP A 420 4.02 46.58 7.53
N ALA A 421 4.20 45.66 6.58
CA ALA A 421 5.35 44.77 6.38
C ALA A 421 5.02 43.83 5.23
N ASP A 422 6.01 43.40 4.42
CA ASP A 422 5.87 42.48 3.28
C ASP A 422 5.34 41.08 3.67
N VAL A 423 4.07 41.04 4.05
CA VAL A 423 3.28 39.86 4.41
C VAL A 423 2.10 39.84 3.45
N LEU A 424 1.98 38.73 2.72
CA LEU A 424 0.95 38.50 1.72
C LEU A 424 -0.43 38.90 2.27
N ILE A 425 -0.96 40.00 1.74
CA ILE A 425 -2.40 40.26 1.74
C ILE A 425 -3.03 39.11 0.97
N TYR A 426 -3.61 38.16 1.70
CA TYR A 426 -4.71 37.38 1.19
C TYR A 426 -5.75 38.39 0.75
N ASP A 427 -5.99 38.47 -0.56
CA ASP A 427 -7.05 39.29 -1.12
C ASP A 427 -8.36 38.79 -0.50
N SER A 428 -8.92 39.58 0.42
CA SER A 428 -10.12 39.25 1.20
C SER A 428 -11.38 39.15 0.34
N ASP A 429 -11.25 39.47 -0.95
CA ASP A 429 -12.37 39.65 -1.87
C ASP A 429 -12.63 38.41 -2.74
N ILE A 430 -11.84 37.34 -2.58
CA ILE A 430 -12.07 36.05 -3.28
C ILE A 430 -12.73 35.07 -2.32
N SER A 431 -14.05 34.94 -2.42
CA SER A 431 -14.79 33.84 -1.79
C SER A 431 -14.30 32.51 -2.37
N TYR A 432 -13.62 31.70 -1.56
CA TYR A 432 -13.22 30.35 -1.91
C TYR A 432 -14.46 29.47 -1.95
N ASP A 433 -15.08 29.30 -3.11
CA ASP A 433 -16.04 28.22 -3.29
C ASP A 433 -15.24 26.91 -3.41
N THR A 434 -14.88 26.34 -2.25
CA THR A 434 -14.27 25.01 -2.13
C THR A 434 -15.30 23.90 -2.30
N SER A 435 -16.58 24.26 -2.46
CA SER A 435 -17.65 23.31 -2.67
C SER A 435 -17.51 22.68 -4.05
N PRO A 436 -17.27 21.36 -4.17
CA PRO A 436 -17.58 20.70 -5.44
C PRO A 436 -19.07 20.96 -5.70
N VAL A 437 -19.44 21.26 -6.95
CA VAL A 437 -20.85 21.30 -7.37
C VAL A 437 -21.48 19.97 -6.98
N SER A 438 -22.17 19.94 -5.85
CA SER A 438 -22.66 18.73 -5.22
C SER A 438 -24.00 18.36 -5.84
N ASP A 439 -23.93 17.77 -7.03
CA ASP A 439 -25.11 17.22 -7.71
C ASP A 439 -25.56 15.91 -7.04
N GLY A 440 -25.69 15.85 -5.70
CA GLY A 440 -26.29 14.77 -4.91
C GLY A 440 -25.84 13.32 -5.13
N ARG A 441 -24.90 13.06 -6.06
CA ARG A 441 -24.56 11.74 -6.63
C ARG A 441 -23.11 11.33 -6.35
N SER A 442 -22.25 12.28 -5.95
CA SER A 442 -20.85 12.02 -5.69
C SER A 442 -20.67 11.24 -4.39
N ARG A 443 -19.98 10.09 -4.46
CA ARG A 443 -19.76 9.20 -3.31
C ARG A 443 -18.49 9.60 -2.57
N ILE A 444 -18.51 9.67 -1.25
CA ILE A 444 -17.31 9.97 -0.45
C ILE A 444 -16.56 8.65 -0.20
N ALA A 445 -15.32 8.55 -0.68
CA ALA A 445 -14.42 7.45 -0.39
C ALA A 445 -13.80 7.64 0.99
N ILE A 446 -14.33 6.88 1.96
CA ILE A 446 -13.77 6.78 3.31
C ILE A 446 -12.79 5.61 3.32
N PRO A 447 -11.49 5.83 3.58
CA PRO A 447 -10.55 4.74 3.72
C PRO A 447 -10.96 3.91 4.95
N VAL A 448 -11.38 2.66 4.71
CA VAL A 448 -11.74 1.75 5.79
C VAL A 448 -10.47 1.32 6.50
N ARG A 449 -10.21 1.91 7.67
CA ARG A 449 -9.16 1.46 8.58
C ARG A 449 -9.63 0.17 9.23
N VAL A 450 -9.01 -0.94 8.86
CA VAL A 450 -9.23 -2.21 9.55
C VAL A 450 -8.45 -2.16 10.86
N GLU A 451 -9.15 -2.00 11.97
CA GLU A 451 -8.53 -2.07 13.28
C GLU A 451 -8.00 -3.50 13.53
N PRO A 452 -6.82 -3.66 14.13
CA PRO A 452 -6.30 -4.98 14.54
C PRO A 452 -7.30 -5.76 15.42
N LYS A 453 -8.13 -5.03 16.18
CA LYS A 453 -9.21 -5.59 17.00
C LYS A 453 -10.21 -6.44 16.21
N ALA A 454 -10.40 -6.17 14.92
CA ALA A 454 -11.32 -6.93 14.07
C ALA A 454 -10.83 -8.37 13.84
N PHE A 455 -9.51 -8.58 13.73
CA PHE A 455 -8.93 -9.92 13.59
C PHE A 455 -9.07 -10.73 14.88
N PHE A 456 -8.70 -10.12 16.03
CA PHE A 456 -8.87 -10.75 17.34
C PHE A 456 -10.35 -11.01 17.68
N ALA A 457 -11.27 -10.15 17.25
CA ALA A 457 -12.69 -10.39 17.40
C ALA A 457 -13.14 -11.61 16.59
N ASN A 458 -12.67 -11.77 15.34
CA ASN A 458 -12.99 -12.92 14.51
C ASN A 458 -12.48 -14.24 15.13
N GLU A 459 -11.24 -14.25 15.62
CA GLU A 459 -10.66 -15.41 16.31
C GLU A 459 -11.42 -15.76 17.59
N ARG A 460 -11.75 -14.78 18.43
CA ARG A 460 -12.56 -14.99 19.64
C ARG A 460 -13.91 -15.61 19.32
N THR A 461 -14.55 -15.12 18.26
CA THR A 461 -15.86 -15.65 17.83
C THR A 461 -15.69 -17.10 17.38
N PHE A 462 -14.69 -17.42 16.55
CA PHE A 462 -14.40 -18.78 16.12
C PHE A 462 -14.16 -19.73 17.30
N LEU A 463 -13.33 -19.34 18.26
CA LEU A 463 -13.05 -20.11 19.48
C LEU A 463 -14.33 -20.39 20.28
N SER A 464 -15.23 -19.40 20.42
CA SER A 464 -16.50 -19.59 21.14
C SER A 464 -17.41 -20.65 20.47
N TRP A 465 -17.48 -20.68 19.14
CA TRP A 465 -18.27 -21.66 18.40
C TRP A 465 -17.66 -23.07 18.44
N VAL A 466 -16.33 -23.17 18.34
CA VAL A 466 -15.61 -24.45 18.45
C VAL A 466 -15.72 -25.02 19.87
N GLN A 467 -15.60 -24.18 20.91
CA GLN A 467 -15.80 -24.61 22.29
C GLN A 467 -17.19 -25.21 22.52
N PHE A 468 -18.23 -24.59 21.95
CA PHE A 468 -19.60 -25.14 22.01
C PHE A 468 -19.73 -26.48 21.27
N ALA A 469 -19.11 -26.61 20.09
CA ALA A 469 -19.09 -27.88 19.35
C ALA A 469 -18.37 -29.00 20.13
N ILE A 470 -17.24 -28.70 20.76
CA ILE A 470 -16.50 -29.65 21.60
C ILE A 470 -17.34 -30.09 22.79
N PHE A 471 -18.02 -29.15 23.46
CA PHE A 471 -18.92 -29.46 24.57
C PHE A 471 -20.05 -30.42 24.13
N LEU A 472 -20.66 -30.16 22.97
CA LEU A 472 -21.73 -30.99 22.42
C LEU A 472 -21.23 -32.39 22.02
N GLY A 473 -20.06 -32.46 21.40
CA GLY A 473 -19.38 -33.71 21.06
C GLY A 473 -18.98 -34.53 22.30
N GLY A 474 -18.56 -33.87 23.38
CA GLY A 474 -18.26 -34.49 24.66
C GLY A 474 -19.50 -35.14 25.29
N ILE A 475 -20.63 -34.44 25.29
CA ILE A 475 -21.92 -35.00 25.75
C ILE A 475 -22.32 -36.19 24.88
N GLY A 476 -22.23 -36.07 23.56
CA GLY A 476 -22.57 -37.16 22.64
C GLY A 476 -21.70 -38.40 22.85
N THR A 477 -20.39 -38.21 23.06
CA THR A 477 -19.44 -39.29 23.34
C THR A 477 -19.71 -39.96 24.69
N ALA A 478 -20.03 -39.18 25.72
CA ALA A 478 -20.42 -39.70 27.03
C ALA A 478 -21.70 -40.56 26.95
N MET A 479 -22.67 -40.16 26.12
CA MET A 479 -23.90 -40.95 25.92
C MET A 479 -23.66 -42.28 25.21
N ILE A 480 -22.72 -42.34 24.26
CA ILE A 480 -22.31 -43.58 23.59
C ILE A 480 -21.70 -44.57 24.60
N GLY A 481 -20.92 -44.08 25.57
CA GLY A 481 -20.29 -44.88 26.60
C GLY A 481 -21.25 -45.58 27.58
N LEU A 482 -22.54 -45.21 27.59
CA LEU A 482 -23.55 -45.78 28.51
C LEU A 482 -24.08 -47.18 28.09
N GLY A 483 -23.68 -47.71 26.92
CA GLY A 483 -23.99 -49.09 26.51
C GLY A 483 -25.44 -49.39 26.13
N ASN A 484 -26.35 -48.40 26.19
CA ASN A 484 -27.76 -48.57 25.80
C ASN A 484 -27.97 -48.24 24.31
N ALA A 485 -28.70 -49.09 23.57
CA ALA A 485 -28.97 -48.88 22.13
C ALA A 485 -29.65 -47.52 21.84
N GLN A 486 -30.58 -47.08 22.69
CA GLN A 486 -31.24 -45.77 22.55
C GLN A 486 -30.28 -44.60 22.83
N ALA A 487 -29.39 -44.74 23.82
CA ALA A 487 -28.41 -43.70 24.16
C ALA A 487 -27.31 -43.59 23.09
N TYR A 488 -26.95 -44.71 22.46
CA TYR A 488 -26.04 -44.76 21.33
C TYR A 488 -26.55 -43.92 20.15
N ILE A 489 -27.81 -44.12 19.74
CA ILE A 489 -28.42 -43.37 18.62
C ILE A 489 -28.49 -41.87 18.93
N CYS A 490 -28.87 -41.49 20.15
CA CYS A 490 -28.89 -40.08 20.57
C CYS A 490 -27.48 -39.46 20.60
N GLY A 491 -26.48 -40.21 21.08
CA GLY A 491 -25.09 -39.75 21.11
C GLY A 491 -24.50 -39.52 19.72
N VAL A 492 -24.77 -40.42 18.77
CA VAL A 492 -24.35 -40.27 17.37
C VAL A 492 -25.01 -39.05 16.72
N MET A 493 -26.32 -38.82 16.96
CA MET A 493 -27.00 -37.62 16.46
C MET A 493 -26.41 -36.33 17.03
N MET A 494 -26.09 -36.31 18.33
CA MET A 494 -25.46 -35.15 19.00
C MET A 494 -24.05 -34.85 18.47
N ILE A 495 -23.24 -35.88 18.18
CA ILE A 495 -21.94 -35.72 17.54
C ILE A 495 -22.10 -35.18 16.10
N GLY A 496 -23.12 -35.62 15.37
CA GLY A 496 -23.45 -35.08 14.05
C GLY A 496 -23.74 -33.58 14.08
N VAL A 497 -24.55 -33.13 15.04
CA VAL A 497 -24.82 -31.68 15.23
C VAL A 497 -23.55 -30.93 15.62
N ALA A 498 -22.71 -31.50 16.49
CA ALA A 498 -21.43 -30.90 16.87
C ALA A 498 -20.53 -30.67 15.63
N GLY A 499 -20.48 -31.63 14.71
CA GLY A 499 -19.76 -31.51 13.44
C GLY A 499 -20.29 -30.37 12.55
N ILE A 500 -21.62 -30.19 12.48
CA ILE A 500 -22.24 -29.09 11.74
C ILE A 500 -21.87 -27.72 12.34
N PHE A 501 -21.89 -27.61 13.67
CA PHE A 501 -21.46 -26.39 14.38
C PHE A 501 -19.98 -26.07 14.13
N ALA A 502 -19.10 -27.07 14.16
CA ALA A 502 -17.67 -26.91 13.88
C ALA A 502 -17.39 -26.53 12.41
N PHE A 503 -18.12 -27.10 11.46
CA PHE A 503 -17.97 -26.75 10.05
C PHE A 503 -18.45 -25.32 9.76
N TYR A 504 -19.59 -24.93 10.33
CA TYR A 504 -20.10 -23.58 10.20
C TYR A 504 -19.16 -22.52 10.81
N SER A 505 -18.57 -22.79 11.98
CA SER A 505 -17.63 -21.86 12.60
C SER A 505 -16.40 -21.60 11.72
N LEU A 506 -15.87 -22.65 11.08
CA LEU A 506 -14.76 -22.54 10.14
C LEU A 506 -15.15 -21.78 8.86
N TYR A 507 -16.34 -22.06 8.32
CA TYR A 507 -16.88 -21.29 7.20
C TYR A 507 -17.01 -19.80 7.54
N LEU A 508 -17.62 -19.47 8.68
CA LEU A 508 -17.83 -18.09 9.13
C LEU A 508 -16.49 -17.37 9.37
N PHE A 509 -15.51 -18.07 9.95
CA PHE A 509 -14.16 -17.54 10.17
C PHE A 509 -13.49 -17.15 8.85
N HIS A 510 -13.51 -18.03 7.84
CA HIS A 510 -12.92 -17.74 6.53
C HIS A 510 -13.69 -16.67 5.77
N TYR A 511 -15.03 -16.69 5.81
CA TYR A 511 -15.87 -15.66 5.20
C TYR A 511 -15.57 -14.27 5.78
N ARG A 512 -15.52 -14.14 7.11
CA ARG A 512 -15.16 -12.89 7.79
C ARG A 512 -13.71 -12.49 7.52
N ALA A 513 -12.75 -13.42 7.57
CA ALA A 513 -11.35 -13.14 7.28
C ALA A 513 -11.13 -12.64 5.84
N LEU A 514 -11.87 -13.18 4.87
CA LEU A 514 -11.85 -12.72 3.48
C LEU A 514 -12.43 -11.30 3.36
N ARG A 515 -13.59 -11.03 3.97
CA ARG A 515 -14.19 -9.69 3.90
C ARG A 515 -13.35 -8.62 4.60
N ILE A 516 -12.74 -8.94 5.75
CA ILE A 516 -11.78 -8.07 6.45
C ILE A 516 -10.54 -7.81 5.56
N ARG A 517 -10.04 -8.83 4.84
CA ARG A 517 -8.90 -8.68 3.92
C ARG A 517 -9.23 -7.79 2.71
N VAL A 518 -10.48 -7.76 2.27
CA VAL A 518 -10.96 -6.95 1.14
C VAL A 518 -11.34 -5.52 1.58
N LYS A 519 -11.28 -5.21 2.89
CA LYS A 519 -11.63 -3.89 3.47
C LYS A 519 -13.06 -3.43 3.13
N ASP A 520 -14.00 -4.37 3.07
CA ASP A 520 -15.39 -4.11 2.71
C ASP A 520 -16.12 -3.31 3.84
N PRO A 521 -16.76 -2.16 3.57
CA PRO A 521 -17.40 -1.31 4.60
C PRO A 521 -18.73 -1.84 5.19
N GLY A 522 -19.09 -3.11 4.96
CA GLY A 522 -20.37 -3.68 5.39
C GLY A 522 -20.40 -4.25 6.81
N PRO A 523 -21.59 -4.43 7.42
CA PRO A 523 -21.74 -5.20 8.64
C PRO A 523 -21.33 -6.67 8.42
N TYR A 524 -20.45 -7.18 9.28
CA TYR A 524 -19.89 -8.53 9.18
C TYR A 524 -20.75 -9.61 9.85
N ASP A 525 -21.96 -9.25 10.27
CA ASP A 525 -22.86 -10.12 11.02
C ASP A 525 -23.71 -11.00 10.11
N ASP A 526 -23.67 -12.30 10.37
CA ASP A 526 -24.57 -13.28 9.77
C ASP A 526 -25.77 -13.46 10.69
N MET A 527 -26.93 -12.98 10.26
CA MET A 527 -28.17 -13.04 11.03
C MET A 527 -28.89 -14.38 10.86
N ILE A 528 -28.65 -15.12 9.76
CA ILE A 528 -29.45 -16.28 9.37
C ILE A 528 -28.80 -17.57 9.87
N GLY A 529 -27.48 -17.70 9.73
CA GLY A 529 -26.75 -18.91 10.09
C GLY A 529 -26.99 -19.38 11.53
N PRO A 530 -26.87 -18.52 12.56
CA PRO A 530 -27.10 -18.92 13.95
C PRO A 530 -28.53 -19.40 14.23
N MET A 531 -29.53 -18.79 13.59
CA MET A 531 -30.94 -19.19 13.76
C MET A 531 -31.18 -20.61 13.24
N VAL A 532 -30.60 -20.95 12.08
CA VAL A 532 -30.74 -22.29 11.49
C VAL A 532 -30.06 -23.35 12.36
N LEU A 533 -28.85 -23.07 12.87
CA LEU A 533 -28.11 -23.99 13.74
C LEU A 533 -28.84 -24.29 15.04
N VAL A 534 -29.39 -23.27 15.69
CA VAL A 534 -30.19 -23.44 16.90
C VAL A 534 -31.46 -24.23 16.61
N GLY A 535 -32.12 -23.99 15.47
CA GLY A 535 -33.29 -24.78 15.03
C GLY A 535 -32.97 -26.27 14.84
N ILE A 536 -31.86 -26.59 14.17
CA ILE A 536 -31.39 -27.98 13.99
C ILE A 536 -31.07 -28.61 15.34
N PHE A 537 -30.39 -27.88 16.23
CA PHE A 537 -30.05 -28.37 17.56
C PHE A 537 -31.30 -28.68 18.40
N ILE A 538 -32.28 -27.78 18.45
CA ILE A 538 -33.54 -28.00 19.16
C ILE A 538 -34.28 -29.20 18.59
N PHE A 539 -34.35 -29.31 17.26
CA PHE A 539 -35.00 -30.45 16.60
C PHE A 539 -34.37 -31.79 17.02
N VAL A 540 -33.04 -31.89 16.97
CA VAL A 540 -32.31 -33.11 17.37
C VAL A 540 -32.47 -33.38 18.87
N MET A 541 -32.53 -32.34 19.70
CA MET A 541 -32.78 -32.49 21.14
C MET A 541 -34.20 -33.03 21.42
N VAL A 542 -35.22 -32.52 20.73
CA VAL A 542 -36.62 -33.00 20.84
C VAL A 542 -36.74 -34.45 20.36
N VAL A 543 -36.13 -34.77 19.23
CA VAL A 543 -36.09 -36.15 18.72
C VAL A 543 -35.42 -37.07 19.73
N SER A 544 -34.26 -36.68 20.26
CA SER A 544 -33.55 -37.45 21.30
C SER A 544 -34.38 -37.65 22.56
N PHE A 545 -35.18 -36.65 22.95
CA PHE A 545 -36.09 -36.74 24.09
C PHE A 545 -37.24 -37.73 23.83
N ILE A 546 -37.86 -37.69 22.65
CA ILE A 546 -38.94 -38.61 22.26
C ILE A 546 -38.43 -40.06 22.19
N PHE A 547 -37.23 -40.28 21.64
CA PHE A 547 -36.61 -41.61 21.61
C PHE A 547 -36.33 -42.17 23.00
N ARG A 548 -36.10 -41.31 23.99
CA ARG A 548 -35.87 -41.70 25.38
C ARG A 548 -37.16 -41.97 26.17
N PHE A 549 -38.26 -41.29 25.84
CA PHE A 549 -39.57 -41.49 26.44
C PHE A 549 -40.60 -41.96 25.40
N PRO A 550 -40.62 -43.26 25.04
CA PRO A 550 -41.63 -43.77 24.13
C PRO A 550 -43.02 -43.58 24.76
N ILE A 551 -43.84 -42.72 24.15
CA ILE A 551 -45.23 -42.50 24.55
C ILE A 551 -45.96 -43.83 24.40
N LYS A 552 -46.26 -44.49 25.52
CA LYS A 552 -47.06 -45.73 25.55
C LYS A 552 -48.43 -45.43 24.94
N LYS A 553 -48.74 -45.99 23.76
CA LYS A 553 -50.12 -46.05 23.27
C LYS A 553 -50.92 -46.91 24.24
N THR A 554 -51.79 -46.29 25.04
CA THR A 554 -52.82 -46.98 25.81
C THR A 554 -53.75 -47.68 24.82
N GLY A 555 -53.68 -49.01 24.76
CA GLY A 555 -54.62 -49.82 23.99
C GLY A 555 -56.01 -49.75 24.62
N LEU A 556 -56.98 -49.21 23.88
CA LEU A 556 -58.38 -49.53 24.12
C LEU A 556 -58.57 -51.02 23.78
N LYS A 557 -58.76 -51.86 24.80
CA LYS A 557 -59.44 -53.15 24.63
C LYS A 557 -60.92 -52.86 24.45
N ALA A 558 -61.46 -53.10 23.26
CA ALA A 558 -62.90 -53.25 23.08
C ALA A 558 -63.31 -54.63 23.61
N HIS A 559 -64.36 -54.65 24.42
CA HIS A 559 -64.99 -55.84 24.96
C HIS A 559 -66.29 -56.13 24.22
#